data_AF-A0A2N6PE48-F1
#
_entry.id   AF-A0A2N6PE48-F1
#
_cell.length_a   1.000
_cell.length_b   1.000
_cell.length_c   1.000
_cell.angle_alpha   90.00
_cell.angle_beta   90.00
_cell.angle_gamma   90.00
#
_symmetry.space_group_name_H-M   'P 1'
#
loop_
_entity.id
_entity.type
_entity.pdbx_description
1 polymer ?
#
loop_
_entity_poly.entity_id
_entity_poly.type
_entity_poly.pdbx_seq_one_letter_code
_entity_poly.pdbx_strand_id
1 'polypeptide(L)'
;MLYDVTTLYFEADDEDELRKVGMSKERKVDPQITVGLLVDRSGFPLEVQCFEGNKAETKTLIPVVTAFKERHGIDDLVIVADAGMLSAANLLALEEAGQRFIVGSRITKAPYDLAERFEKKGTYFEDGEIAESQRVMGTGAQARSRRVVYQYSFKRAKRDDRNINKMIEKAEKIAAGTRPMKKDRFVSLKGKQPAVDWALVERARQLTGIKGYVTNIPVSLMSGPAVVAAYHDLWTVEQSFRMSKSDLKARLLLRYPAWSRRGRG
;
A
#
# COMPACT_ATOMS: atom_id res chain seq x y z
N MET A 1 -9.28 -3.87 15.41
CA MET A 1 -8.75 -2.50 15.25
C MET A 1 -7.91 -2.46 13.99
N LEU A 2 -7.85 -1.30 13.30
CA LEU A 2 -7.20 -1.10 12.01
C LEU A 2 -6.04 -0.11 12.21
N TYR A 3 -4.80 -0.48 11.91
CA TYR A 3 -3.69 0.48 11.94
C TYR A 3 -3.39 0.95 10.52
N ASP A 4 -3.44 2.25 10.28
CA ASP A 4 -3.03 2.92 9.04
C ASP A 4 -1.63 3.54 9.20
N VAL A 5 -0.76 3.37 8.22
CA VAL A 5 0.44 4.19 8.09
C VAL A 5 0.25 5.07 6.85
N THR A 6 -0.06 6.34 7.07
CA THR A 6 -0.13 7.31 5.98
C THR A 6 1.08 8.23 6.04
N THR A 7 2.01 8.10 5.10
CA THR A 7 3.04 9.13 4.91
C THR A 7 2.38 10.44 4.48
N LEU A 8 2.49 11.48 5.31
CA LEU A 8 2.01 12.82 4.99
C LEU A 8 3.16 13.63 4.42
N TYR A 9 3.05 14.01 3.14
CA TYR A 9 3.97 14.96 2.54
C TYR A 9 3.65 16.36 3.05
N PHE A 10 4.64 17.04 3.59
CA PHE A 10 4.61 18.47 3.87
C PHE A 10 5.74 19.12 3.06
N GLU A 11 5.46 20.24 2.41
CA GLU A 11 6.51 21.13 1.90
C GLU A 11 6.90 22.04 3.07
N ALA A 12 8.19 22.04 3.44
CA ALA A 12 8.76 22.93 4.44
C ALA A 12 10.13 23.40 3.92
N ASP A 13 10.45 24.67 4.12
CA ASP A 13 11.65 25.29 3.55
C ASP A 13 12.95 24.82 4.24
N ASP A 14 12.89 24.30 5.47
CA ASP A 14 14.04 23.87 6.28
C ASP A 14 13.80 22.53 7.04
N GLU A 15 14.88 21.74 7.24
CA GLU A 15 14.91 20.51 8.05
C GLU A 15 14.80 20.82 9.57
N ASP A 16 14.21 19.90 10.35
CA ASP A 16 14.24 19.95 11.82
C ASP A 16 14.27 18.54 12.47
N GLU A 17 14.16 18.45 13.80
CA GLU A 17 14.23 17.19 14.56
C GLU A 17 13.24 16.11 14.09
N LEU A 18 12.10 16.49 13.51
CA LEU A 18 11.11 15.59 12.93
C LEU A 18 11.16 15.59 11.40
N ARG A 19 11.49 16.72 10.78
CA ARG A 19 11.49 16.95 9.33
C ARG A 19 12.87 16.67 8.77
N LYS A 20 13.09 15.45 8.26
CA LYS A 20 14.36 15.08 7.60
C LYS A 20 14.14 14.77 6.13
N VAL A 21 15.11 15.12 5.29
CA VAL A 21 15.12 14.79 3.86
C VAL A 21 15.17 13.26 3.71
N GLY A 22 14.16 12.72 3.02
CA GLY A 22 14.04 11.30 2.69
C GLY A 22 14.14 11.05 1.19
N MET A 23 14.30 9.78 0.79
CA MET A 23 14.26 9.37 -0.62
C MET A 23 12.83 9.45 -1.18
N SER A 24 12.46 10.62 -1.70
CA SER A 24 11.20 10.83 -2.42
C SER A 24 11.13 9.96 -3.68
N LYS A 25 10.00 9.26 -3.88
CA LYS A 25 9.67 8.60 -5.15
C LYS A 25 9.49 9.59 -6.31
N GLU A 26 9.42 10.90 -6.01
CA GLU A 26 9.26 12.00 -6.95
C GLU A 26 10.53 12.87 -7.11
N ARG A 27 11.67 12.47 -6.53
CA ARG A 27 12.94 13.24 -6.58
C ARG A 27 12.84 14.69 -6.07
N LYS A 28 11.91 14.99 -5.17
CA LYS A 28 11.89 16.27 -4.42
C LYS A 28 12.70 16.15 -3.13
N VAL A 29 13.45 17.21 -2.80
CA VAL A 29 14.40 17.31 -1.65
C VAL A 29 13.72 18.00 -0.45
N ASP A 30 12.40 17.95 -0.37
CA ASP A 30 11.68 18.62 0.71
C ASP A 30 11.66 17.72 1.97
N PRO A 31 11.79 18.28 3.19
CA PRO A 31 11.73 17.54 4.44
C PRO A 31 10.39 16.83 4.64
N GLN A 32 10.41 15.54 5.03
CA GLN A 32 9.19 14.72 5.16
C GLN A 32 8.98 14.25 6.59
N ILE A 33 7.72 14.06 6.99
CA ILE A 33 7.34 13.35 8.21
C ILE A 33 6.41 12.18 7.87
N THR A 34 6.61 11.05 8.53
CA THR A 34 5.71 9.90 8.41
C THR A 34 4.72 9.94 9.57
N VAL A 35 3.42 9.92 9.28
CA VAL A 35 2.40 9.90 10.34
C VAL A 35 1.76 8.52 10.39
N GLY A 36 1.97 7.81 11.50
CA GLY A 36 1.24 6.59 11.82
C GLY A 36 -0.08 6.95 12.49
N LEU A 37 -1.18 6.43 11.96
CA LEU A 37 -2.51 6.70 12.46
C LEU A 37 -3.17 5.37 12.83
N LEU A 38 -3.40 5.16 14.12
CA LEU A 38 -4.20 4.05 14.58
C LEU A 38 -5.67 4.45 14.64
N VAL A 39 -6.54 3.66 14.03
CA VAL A 39 -7.99 3.90 13.99
C VAL A 39 -8.78 2.67 14.43
N ASP A 40 -9.99 2.88 14.93
CA ASP A 40 -10.92 1.80 15.12
C ASP A 40 -11.64 1.45 13.79
N ARG A 41 -12.60 0.51 13.85
CA ARG A 41 -13.39 0.12 12.67
C ARG A 41 -14.35 1.22 12.19
N SER A 42 -14.69 2.18 13.04
CA SER A 42 -15.52 3.33 12.67
C SER A 42 -14.72 4.45 12.01
N GLY A 43 -13.38 4.32 11.99
CA GLY A 43 -12.48 5.36 11.52
C GLY A 43 -12.13 6.40 12.58
N PHE A 44 -12.51 6.16 13.84
CA PHE A 44 -12.17 7.06 14.93
C PHE A 44 -10.66 6.96 15.23
N PRO A 45 -9.91 8.07 15.22
CA PRO A 45 -8.50 8.07 15.54
C PRO A 45 -8.28 7.70 17.01
N LEU A 46 -7.59 6.59 17.25
CA LEU A 46 -7.19 6.15 18.58
C LEU A 46 -5.84 6.77 18.96
N GLU A 47 -4.89 6.84 18.02
CA GLU A 47 -3.56 7.38 18.27
C GLU A 47 -2.93 7.94 16.98
N VAL A 48 -2.21 9.05 17.11
CA VAL A 48 -1.43 9.67 16.02
C VAL A 48 0.02 9.74 16.46
N GLN A 49 0.94 9.25 15.63
CA GLN A 49 2.38 9.36 15.88
C GLN A 49 3.11 9.91 14.66
N CYS A 50 4.06 10.82 14.89
CA CYS A 50 4.89 11.41 13.85
C CYS A 50 6.32 10.84 13.95
N PHE A 51 6.87 10.44 12.81
CA PHE A 51 8.23 9.94 12.67
C PHE A 51 8.99 10.76 11.63
N GLU A 52 10.32 10.76 11.76
CA GLU A 52 11.21 11.29 10.73
C GLU A 52 10.96 10.60 9.37
N GLY A 53 10.81 11.38 8.30
CA GLY A 53 10.45 10.88 6.97
C GLY A 53 11.48 9.93 6.33
N ASN A 54 12.68 9.82 6.90
CA ASN A 54 13.74 8.92 6.46
C ASN A 54 13.74 7.56 7.18
N LYS A 55 12.91 7.35 8.22
CA LYS A 55 12.84 6.06 8.91
C LYS A 55 12.00 5.07 8.12
N ALA A 56 12.54 3.85 7.98
CA ALA A 56 11.81 2.75 7.34
C ALA A 56 10.50 2.48 8.09
N GLU A 57 9.39 2.55 7.36
CA GLU A 57 8.00 2.45 7.82
C GLU A 57 7.75 1.29 8.81
N THR A 58 8.40 0.14 8.59
CA THR A 58 8.26 -1.05 9.45
C THR A 58 8.99 -0.92 10.79
N LYS A 59 10.13 -0.23 10.84
CA LYS A 59 10.89 -0.01 12.08
C LYS A 59 10.15 0.92 13.04
N THR A 60 9.32 1.80 12.51
CA THR A 60 8.46 2.69 13.30
C THR A 60 7.14 2.03 13.64
N LEU A 61 6.55 1.27 12.72
CA LEU A 61 5.24 0.61 12.91
C LEU A 61 5.23 -0.43 14.04
N ILE A 62 6.18 -1.36 14.05
CA ILE A 62 6.15 -2.51 14.97
C ILE A 62 6.19 -2.06 16.44
N PRO A 63 7.16 -1.22 16.88
CA PRO A 63 7.21 -0.79 18.28
C PRO A 63 5.94 -0.05 18.74
N VAL A 64 5.34 0.73 17.85
CA VAL A 64 4.14 1.53 18.13
C VAL A 64 2.94 0.64 18.36
N VAL A 65 2.72 -0.29 17.42
CA VAL A 65 1.65 -1.26 17.50
C VAL A 65 1.82 -2.14 18.75
N THR A 66 3.03 -2.63 19.02
CA THR A 66 3.31 -3.43 20.20
C THR A 66 3.01 -2.66 21.48
N ALA A 67 3.52 -1.43 21.61
CA ALA A 67 3.29 -0.60 22.78
C ALA A 67 1.81 -0.26 22.96
N PHE A 68 1.07 -0.03 21.87
CA PHE A 68 -0.38 0.19 21.93
C PHE A 68 -1.13 -1.06 22.44
N LYS A 69 -0.79 -2.24 21.92
CA LYS A 69 -1.38 -3.51 22.38
C LYS A 69 -1.14 -3.72 23.88
N GLU A 70 0.08 -3.49 24.34
CA GLU A 70 0.47 -3.63 25.76
C GLU A 70 -0.29 -2.64 26.65
N ARG A 71 -0.34 -1.35 26.27
CA ARG A 71 -1.04 -0.32 27.06
C ARG A 71 -2.53 -0.57 27.23
N HIS A 72 -3.17 -1.16 26.23
CA HIS A 72 -4.62 -1.33 26.19
C HIS A 72 -5.09 -2.78 26.37
N GLY A 73 -4.17 -3.72 26.62
CA GLY A 73 -4.50 -5.14 26.81
C GLY A 73 -5.17 -5.77 25.58
N ILE A 74 -4.71 -5.42 24.38
CA ILE A 74 -5.32 -5.86 23.12
C ILE A 74 -4.58 -7.07 22.59
N ASP A 75 -5.26 -8.21 22.56
CA ASP A 75 -4.68 -9.44 22.03
C ASP A 75 -4.67 -9.46 20.49
N ASP A 76 -5.76 -8.98 19.88
CA ASP A 76 -6.03 -9.12 18.44
C ASP A 76 -6.10 -7.77 17.71
N LEU A 77 -4.98 -7.39 17.08
CA LEU A 77 -4.88 -6.24 16.18
C LEU A 77 -4.60 -6.70 14.75
N VAL A 78 -5.23 -6.05 13.77
CA VAL A 78 -4.95 -6.25 12.34
C VAL A 78 -4.42 -4.94 11.77
N ILE A 79 -3.21 -4.99 11.24
CA ILE A 79 -2.57 -3.88 10.53
C ILE A 79 -3.11 -3.87 9.10
N VAL A 80 -3.59 -2.74 8.61
CA VAL A 80 -4.06 -2.65 7.22
C VAL A 80 -3.27 -1.55 6.53
N ALA A 81 -2.58 -1.90 5.46
CA ALA A 81 -1.65 -0.97 4.84
C ALA A 81 -1.61 -1.06 3.32
N ASP A 82 -1.06 -0.03 2.72
CA ASP A 82 -0.96 0.10 1.29
C ASP A 82 0.20 -0.71 0.69
N ALA A 83 0.23 -0.81 -0.64
CA ALA A 83 1.23 -1.62 -1.36
C ALA A 83 2.69 -1.18 -1.16
N GLY A 84 2.94 -0.05 -0.49
CA GLY A 84 4.27 0.35 -0.03
C GLY A 84 4.89 -0.64 0.96
N MET A 85 4.06 -1.26 1.81
CA MET A 85 4.49 -2.21 2.84
C MET A 85 4.73 -3.64 2.33
N LEU A 86 4.55 -3.92 1.04
CA LEU A 86 4.60 -5.26 0.46
C LEU A 86 5.99 -5.90 0.34
N SER A 87 7.04 -5.27 0.85
CA SER A 87 8.38 -5.87 0.82
C SER A 87 8.36 -7.17 1.64
N ALA A 88 9.04 -8.21 1.15
CA ALA A 88 9.07 -9.50 1.85
C ALA A 88 9.68 -9.38 3.25
N ALA A 89 10.67 -8.50 3.42
CA ALA A 89 11.28 -8.18 4.70
C ALA A 89 10.29 -7.51 5.67
N ASN A 90 9.46 -6.57 5.17
CA ASN A 90 8.47 -5.89 5.99
C ASN A 90 7.39 -6.86 6.47
N LEU A 91 6.87 -7.69 5.55
CA LEU A 91 5.85 -8.69 5.91
C LEU A 91 6.40 -9.74 6.88
N LEU A 92 7.65 -10.17 6.70
CA LEU A 92 8.30 -11.12 7.61
C LEU A 92 8.47 -10.51 9.01
N ALA A 93 8.90 -9.25 9.10
CA ALA A 93 9.06 -8.57 10.39
C ALA A 93 7.72 -8.44 11.15
N LEU A 94 6.61 -8.21 10.44
CA LEU A 94 5.28 -8.22 11.04
C LEU A 94 4.89 -9.61 11.57
N GLU A 95 5.19 -10.66 10.81
CA GLU A 95 4.92 -12.05 11.21
C GLU A 95 5.75 -12.47 12.43
N GLU A 96 7.05 -12.15 12.44
CA GLU A 96 7.95 -12.43 13.55
C GLU A 96 7.56 -11.66 14.82
N ALA A 97 6.99 -10.46 14.66
CA ALA A 97 6.40 -9.68 15.76
C ALA A 97 4.99 -10.17 16.18
N GLY A 98 4.50 -11.28 15.62
CA GLY A 98 3.19 -11.85 15.94
C GLY A 98 2.00 -11.00 15.48
N GLN A 99 2.21 -10.08 14.54
CA GLN A 99 1.17 -9.17 14.06
C GLN A 99 0.39 -9.76 12.89
N ARG A 100 -0.93 -9.53 12.89
CA ARG A 100 -1.77 -9.85 11.74
C ARG A 100 -1.85 -8.66 10.80
N PHE A 101 -1.86 -8.91 9.49
CA PHE A 101 -1.90 -7.82 8.51
C PHE A 101 -2.78 -8.10 7.29
N ILE A 102 -3.22 -7.03 6.65
CA ILE A 102 -3.81 -7.00 5.30
C ILE A 102 -3.08 -5.91 4.53
N VAL A 103 -2.38 -6.26 3.45
CA VAL A 103 -1.65 -5.29 2.63
C VAL A 103 -2.15 -5.32 1.19
N GLY A 104 -2.53 -4.16 0.66
CA GLY A 104 -2.98 -4.04 -0.73
C GLY A 104 -1.88 -4.42 -1.71
N SER A 105 -2.20 -5.15 -2.80
CA SER A 105 -1.22 -5.72 -3.71
C SER A 105 -1.29 -5.24 -5.15
N ARG A 106 -0.10 -5.01 -5.72
CA ARG A 106 0.07 -4.79 -7.14
C ARG A 106 0.01 -6.13 -7.85
N ILE A 107 -0.86 -6.20 -8.84
CA ILE A 107 -1.32 -7.42 -9.53
C ILE A 107 -0.32 -7.87 -10.60
N THR A 108 0.90 -7.32 -10.62
CA THR A 108 1.89 -7.58 -11.67
C THR A 108 2.27 -9.05 -11.83
N LYS A 109 1.97 -9.89 -10.83
CA LYS A 109 2.17 -11.35 -10.86
C LYS A 109 0.89 -12.17 -10.68
N ALA A 110 -0.28 -11.55 -10.57
CA ALA A 110 -1.53 -12.28 -10.39
C ALA A 110 -1.87 -13.27 -11.50
N PRO A 111 -1.42 -13.12 -12.77
CA PRO A 111 -1.67 -14.16 -13.77
C PRO A 111 -1.09 -15.51 -13.39
N TYR A 112 0.04 -15.53 -12.67
CA TYR A 112 0.65 -16.78 -12.19
C TYR A 112 -0.11 -17.32 -10.98
N ASP A 113 -0.43 -16.45 -10.04
CA ASP A 113 -1.12 -16.83 -8.79
C ASP A 113 -2.56 -17.32 -9.04
N LEU A 114 -3.16 -16.89 -10.15
CA LEU A 114 -4.52 -17.27 -10.59
C LEU A 114 -4.51 -18.17 -11.83
N ALA A 115 -3.34 -18.66 -12.27
CA ALA A 115 -3.22 -19.45 -13.51
C ALA A 115 -4.16 -20.67 -13.49
N GLU A 116 -4.14 -21.44 -12.41
CA GLU A 116 -5.00 -22.61 -12.25
C GLU A 116 -6.50 -22.23 -12.28
N ARG A 117 -6.87 -21.08 -11.70
CA ARG A 117 -8.24 -20.56 -11.80
C ARG A 117 -8.57 -20.23 -13.24
N PHE A 118 -7.68 -19.55 -13.96
CA PHE A 118 -7.89 -19.16 -15.35
C PHE A 118 -8.00 -20.37 -16.28
N GLU A 119 -7.27 -21.44 -16.01
CA GLU A 119 -7.42 -22.70 -16.73
C GLU A 119 -8.77 -23.38 -16.45
N LYS A 120 -9.21 -23.43 -15.19
CA LYS A 120 -10.43 -24.15 -14.80
C LYS A 120 -11.73 -23.39 -15.06
N LYS A 121 -11.75 -22.09 -14.83
CA LYS A 121 -12.95 -21.23 -14.85
C LYS A 121 -12.87 -20.11 -15.90
N GLY A 122 -11.76 -20.02 -16.63
CA GLY A 122 -11.53 -18.93 -17.58
C GLY A 122 -11.18 -17.60 -16.90
N THR A 123 -11.09 -16.55 -17.71
CA THR A 123 -10.77 -15.18 -17.29
C THR A 123 -11.99 -14.36 -16.91
N TYR A 124 -13.19 -14.96 -16.96
CA TYR A 124 -14.42 -14.31 -16.55
C TYR A 124 -14.48 -14.18 -15.02
N PHE A 125 -15.00 -13.03 -14.57
CA PHE A 125 -15.31 -12.76 -13.17
C PHE A 125 -16.66 -12.07 -13.09
N GLU A 126 -17.48 -12.47 -12.12
CA GLU A 126 -18.67 -11.69 -11.73
C GLU A 126 -18.26 -10.46 -10.90
N ASP A 127 -19.06 -9.38 -10.94
CA ASP A 127 -18.75 -8.18 -10.17
C ASP A 127 -18.76 -8.49 -8.67
N GLY A 128 -17.65 -8.17 -7.99
CA GLY A 128 -17.45 -8.51 -6.58
C GLY A 128 -16.96 -9.93 -6.32
N GLU A 129 -16.77 -10.76 -7.35
CA GLU A 129 -16.26 -12.12 -7.19
C GLU A 129 -14.89 -12.11 -6.49
N ILE A 130 -14.71 -13.07 -5.58
CA ILE A 130 -13.48 -13.25 -4.81
C ILE A 130 -12.81 -14.56 -5.20
N ALA A 131 -11.51 -14.48 -5.46
CA ALA A 131 -10.64 -15.62 -5.66
C ALA A 131 -9.52 -15.58 -4.63
N GLU A 132 -9.02 -16.73 -4.20
CA GLU A 132 -7.94 -16.82 -3.23
C GLU A 132 -6.83 -17.72 -3.75
N SER A 133 -5.59 -17.39 -3.39
CA SER A 133 -4.43 -18.24 -3.64
C SER A 133 -3.39 -18.09 -2.53
N GLN A 134 -2.31 -18.86 -2.67
CA GLN A 134 -1.13 -18.77 -1.82
C GLN A 134 0.05 -18.37 -2.69
N ARG A 135 0.85 -17.42 -2.21
CA ARG A 135 2.05 -16.96 -2.92
C ARG A 135 3.25 -16.93 -2.01
N VAL A 136 4.33 -17.55 -2.47
CA VAL A 136 5.65 -17.42 -1.82
C VAL A 136 6.19 -16.02 -2.09
N MET A 137 6.52 -15.30 -1.02
CA MET A 137 7.15 -13.98 -1.09
C MET A 137 8.44 -13.97 -0.28
N GLY A 138 9.48 -13.36 -0.85
CA GLY A 138 10.84 -13.39 -0.32
C GLY A 138 11.71 -14.43 -1.04
N THR A 139 12.97 -14.49 -0.63
CA THR A 139 13.99 -15.42 -1.17
C THR A 139 14.78 -16.04 -0.03
N GLY A 140 15.28 -17.26 -0.21
CA GLY A 140 16.08 -17.96 0.80
C GLY A 140 15.35 -18.06 2.15
N ALA A 141 16.03 -17.73 3.24
CA ALA A 141 15.49 -17.82 4.60
C ALA A 141 14.23 -16.94 4.85
N GLN A 142 14.02 -15.89 4.05
CA GLN A 142 12.88 -14.99 4.16
C GLN A 142 11.65 -15.43 3.35
N ALA A 143 11.76 -16.51 2.56
CA ALA A 143 10.65 -17.01 1.77
C ALA A 143 9.53 -17.53 2.67
N ARG A 144 8.34 -16.97 2.53
CA ARG A 144 7.12 -17.42 3.24
C ARG A 144 5.96 -17.48 2.28
N SER A 145 5.16 -18.55 2.37
CA SER A 145 3.87 -18.64 1.68
C SER A 145 2.86 -17.77 2.41
N ARG A 146 2.21 -16.86 1.69
CA ARG A 146 1.19 -15.95 2.23
C ARG A 146 -0.08 -16.05 1.44
N ARG A 147 -1.20 -15.87 2.13
CA ARG A 147 -2.53 -15.84 1.51
C ARG A 147 -2.69 -14.58 0.69
N VAL A 148 -3.23 -14.73 -0.51
CA VAL A 148 -3.59 -13.61 -1.38
C VAL A 148 -5.07 -13.72 -1.73
N VAL A 149 -5.82 -12.68 -1.38
CA VAL A 149 -7.24 -12.53 -1.71
C VAL A 149 -7.35 -11.58 -2.89
N TYR A 150 -8.06 -11.98 -3.92
CA TYR A 150 -8.33 -11.20 -5.12
C TYR A 150 -9.80 -10.86 -5.18
N GLN A 151 -10.12 -9.61 -5.50
CA GLN A 151 -11.48 -9.19 -5.81
C GLN A 151 -11.54 -8.61 -7.22
N TYR A 152 -12.52 -9.02 -8.00
CA TYR A 152 -12.86 -8.35 -9.25
C TYR A 152 -13.87 -7.22 -9.04
N SER A 153 -13.68 -6.10 -9.73
CA SER A 153 -14.66 -5.01 -9.81
C SER A 153 -14.79 -4.49 -11.23
N PHE A 154 -16.00 -4.49 -11.75
CA PHE A 154 -16.33 -3.97 -13.08
C PHE A 154 -16.07 -2.46 -13.19
N LYS A 155 -16.39 -1.70 -12.14
CA LYS A 155 -16.09 -0.27 -12.04
C LYS A 155 -14.58 -0.01 -12.12
N ARG A 156 -13.78 -0.88 -11.51
CA ARG A 156 -12.32 -0.83 -11.58
C ARG A 156 -11.84 -1.22 -12.98
N ALA A 157 -12.37 -2.29 -13.58
CA ALA A 157 -12.02 -2.72 -14.94
C ALA A 157 -12.17 -1.58 -15.95
N LYS A 158 -13.33 -0.90 -15.97
CA LYS A 158 -13.57 0.27 -16.83
C LYS A 158 -12.59 1.42 -16.58
N ARG A 159 -12.14 1.62 -15.35
CA ARG A 159 -11.14 2.67 -15.02
C ARG A 159 -9.76 2.26 -15.51
N ASP A 160 -9.38 1.01 -15.28
CA ASP A 160 -8.09 0.46 -15.69
C ASP A 160 -7.97 0.46 -17.21
N ASP A 161 -9.01 0.06 -17.94
CA ASP A 161 -9.05 0.12 -19.41
C ASP A 161 -8.85 1.54 -19.94
N ARG A 162 -9.51 2.54 -19.35
CA ARG A 162 -9.30 3.94 -19.75
C ARG A 162 -7.86 4.39 -19.48
N ASN A 163 -7.26 3.95 -18.37
CA ASN A 163 -5.86 4.26 -18.06
C ASN A 163 -4.90 3.55 -19.01
N ILE A 164 -5.17 2.29 -19.37
CA ILE A 164 -4.41 1.51 -20.34
C ILE A 164 -4.48 2.18 -21.71
N ASN A 165 -5.66 2.57 -22.19
CA ASN A 165 -5.81 3.27 -23.47
C ASN A 165 -4.96 4.55 -23.52
N LYS A 166 -5.00 5.37 -22.46
CA LYS A 166 -4.14 6.57 -22.35
C LYS A 166 -2.64 6.24 -22.38
N MET A 167 -2.23 5.08 -21.88
CA MET A 167 -0.83 4.65 -21.93
C MET A 167 -0.46 4.13 -23.33
N ILE A 168 -1.37 3.43 -24.00
CA ILE A 168 -1.21 2.99 -25.39
C ILE A 168 -1.04 4.20 -26.30
N GLU A 169 -1.91 5.21 -26.22
CA GLU A 169 -1.81 6.44 -27.03
C GLU A 169 -0.46 7.14 -26.85
N LYS A 170 0.10 7.12 -25.62
CA LYS A 170 1.44 7.67 -25.35
C LYS A 170 2.53 6.83 -26.00
N ALA A 171 2.42 5.51 -25.91
CA ALA A 171 3.37 4.58 -26.51
C ALA A 171 3.35 4.66 -28.05
N GLU A 172 2.17 4.77 -28.66
CA GLU A 172 2.00 4.98 -30.10
C GLU A 172 2.64 6.29 -30.57
N LYS A 173 2.44 7.39 -29.82
CA LYS A 173 3.10 8.68 -30.14
C LYS A 173 4.63 8.59 -30.10
N ILE A 174 5.19 7.83 -29.17
CA ILE A 174 6.64 7.58 -29.08
C ILE A 174 7.09 6.70 -30.24
N ALA A 175 6.35 5.64 -30.57
CA ALA A 175 6.65 4.77 -31.70
C ALA A 175 6.60 5.51 -33.05
N ALA A 176 5.67 6.45 -33.20
CA ALA A 176 5.55 7.31 -34.38
C ALA A 176 6.58 8.46 -34.43
N GLY A 177 7.45 8.59 -33.43
CA GLY A 177 8.47 9.66 -33.38
C GLY A 177 7.93 11.07 -33.07
N THR A 178 6.62 11.22 -32.80
CA THR A 178 5.99 12.51 -32.43
C THR A 178 6.30 12.95 -31.00
N ARG A 179 6.94 12.08 -30.21
CA ARG A 179 7.39 12.33 -28.84
C ARG A 179 8.81 11.80 -28.65
N PRO A 180 9.59 12.41 -27.73
CA PRO A 180 10.94 11.96 -27.44
C PRO A 180 10.95 10.51 -26.94
N MET A 181 11.97 9.76 -27.34
CA MET A 181 12.16 8.37 -26.97
C MET A 181 12.33 8.25 -25.45
N LYS A 182 11.35 7.63 -24.79
CA LYS A 182 11.34 7.41 -23.35
C LYS A 182 10.90 5.98 -23.05
N LYS A 183 11.47 5.38 -22.01
CA LYS A 183 11.09 4.05 -21.51
C LYS A 183 9.76 4.12 -20.72
N ASP A 184 8.71 4.53 -21.40
CA ASP A 184 7.35 4.59 -20.86
C ASP A 184 6.69 3.19 -20.87
N ARG A 185 5.60 3.04 -20.13
CA ARG A 185 4.86 1.78 -20.06
C ARG A 185 4.27 1.43 -21.44
N PHE A 186 4.36 0.15 -21.81
CA PHE A 186 4.00 -0.39 -23.13
C PHE A 186 4.89 0.05 -24.29
N VAL A 187 6.05 0.65 -24.03
CA VAL A 187 7.06 0.92 -25.07
C VAL A 187 8.13 -0.18 -25.06
N SER A 188 8.35 -0.80 -26.21
CA SER A 188 9.47 -1.70 -26.50
C SER A 188 10.59 -0.94 -27.20
N LEU A 189 11.82 -1.06 -26.67
CA LEU A 189 13.03 -0.45 -27.22
C LEU A 189 14.01 -1.51 -27.78
N LYS A 190 13.54 -2.73 -28.05
CA LYS A 190 14.39 -3.84 -28.50
C LYS A 190 14.82 -3.73 -29.97
N GLY A 191 14.11 -2.94 -30.77
CA GLY A 191 14.40 -2.72 -32.19
C GLY A 191 15.18 -1.43 -32.45
N LYS A 192 15.48 -1.16 -33.73
CA LYS A 192 16.10 0.10 -34.19
C LYS A 192 15.22 1.33 -33.90
N GLN A 193 13.91 1.15 -33.81
CA GLN A 193 12.96 2.19 -33.45
C GLN A 193 12.06 1.73 -32.29
N PRO A 194 11.59 2.66 -31.44
CA PRO A 194 10.61 2.35 -30.40
C PRO A 194 9.32 1.82 -31.03
N ALA A 195 8.71 0.81 -30.40
CA ALA A 195 7.44 0.23 -30.83
C ALA A 195 6.52 0.01 -29.63
N VAL A 196 5.23 -0.22 -29.87
CA VAL A 196 4.29 -0.61 -28.81
C VAL A 196 4.48 -2.09 -28.46
N ASP A 197 4.62 -2.40 -27.17
CA ASP A 197 4.66 -3.77 -26.64
C ASP A 197 3.23 -4.30 -26.42
N TRP A 198 2.66 -4.87 -27.49
CA TRP A 198 1.30 -5.41 -27.46
C TRP A 198 1.13 -6.61 -26.53
N ALA A 199 2.18 -7.42 -26.34
CA ALA A 199 2.13 -8.53 -25.39
C ALA A 199 1.98 -8.03 -23.94
N LEU A 200 2.65 -6.92 -23.59
CA LEU A 200 2.49 -6.29 -22.29
C LEU A 200 1.12 -5.62 -22.13
N VAL A 201 0.57 -5.05 -23.21
CA VAL A 201 -0.79 -4.48 -23.23
C VAL A 201 -1.84 -5.57 -22.96
N GLU A 202 -1.78 -6.69 -23.67
CA GLU A 202 -2.73 -7.79 -23.51
C GLU A 202 -2.72 -8.35 -22.09
N ARG A 203 -1.53 -8.60 -21.53
CA ARG A 203 -1.40 -9.02 -20.12
C ARG A 203 -1.97 -7.99 -19.15
N ALA A 204 -1.81 -6.70 -19.42
CA ALA A 204 -2.40 -5.66 -18.58
C ALA A 204 -3.93 -5.66 -18.65
N ARG A 205 -4.51 -5.91 -19.84
CA ARG A 205 -5.97 -6.02 -20.04
C ARG A 205 -6.57 -7.22 -19.33
N GLN A 206 -5.90 -8.37 -19.38
CA GLN A 206 -6.32 -9.59 -18.68
C GLN A 206 -6.42 -9.39 -17.16
N LEU A 207 -5.72 -8.40 -16.61
CA LEU A 207 -5.68 -8.10 -15.18
C LEU A 207 -6.57 -6.93 -14.77
N THR A 208 -7.32 -6.34 -15.72
CA THR A 208 -8.19 -5.20 -15.42
C THR A 208 -9.27 -5.57 -14.41
N GLY A 209 -9.53 -4.67 -13.48
CA GLY A 209 -10.61 -4.85 -12.50
C GLY A 209 -10.28 -5.77 -11.33
N ILE A 210 -9.25 -6.60 -11.43
CA ILE A 210 -8.75 -7.39 -10.31
C ILE A 210 -8.10 -6.42 -9.30
N LYS A 211 -8.14 -6.74 -8.00
CA LYS A 211 -7.30 -6.15 -6.95
C LYS A 211 -6.90 -7.23 -5.97
N GLY A 212 -5.61 -7.34 -5.66
CA GLY A 212 -5.09 -8.32 -4.70
C GLY A 212 -4.86 -7.71 -3.32
N TYR A 213 -4.95 -8.54 -2.29
CA TYR A 213 -4.70 -8.23 -0.88
C TYR A 213 -3.90 -9.39 -0.27
N VAL A 214 -2.75 -9.10 0.32
CA VAL A 214 -1.89 -10.11 0.95
C VAL A 214 -2.15 -10.10 2.45
N THR A 215 -2.30 -11.27 3.04
CA THR A 215 -2.56 -11.41 4.48
C THR A 215 -1.92 -12.68 5.04
N ASN A 216 -1.55 -12.63 6.32
CA ASN A 216 -1.20 -13.81 7.12
C ASN A 216 -2.39 -14.34 7.94
N ILE A 217 -3.59 -13.75 7.77
CA ILE A 217 -4.80 -14.14 8.49
C ILE A 217 -5.40 -15.40 7.84
N PRO A 218 -5.56 -16.51 8.59
CA PRO A 218 -6.12 -17.74 8.03
C PRO A 218 -7.60 -17.57 7.69
N VAL A 219 -8.08 -18.36 6.73
CA VAL A 219 -9.48 -18.33 6.28
C VAL A 219 -10.47 -18.65 7.41
N SER A 220 -10.06 -19.47 8.38
CA SER A 220 -10.85 -19.81 9.58
C SER A 220 -11.09 -18.61 10.50
N LEU A 221 -10.23 -17.60 10.46
CA LEU A 221 -10.34 -16.38 11.27
C LEU A 221 -10.98 -15.23 10.48
N MET A 222 -10.70 -15.12 9.18
CA MET A 222 -11.24 -14.06 8.34
C MET A 222 -11.44 -14.53 6.89
N SER A 223 -12.69 -14.49 6.43
CA SER A 223 -13.05 -14.83 5.05
C SER A 223 -12.48 -13.82 4.04
N GLY A 224 -12.32 -14.23 2.77
CA GLY A 224 -11.90 -13.32 1.69
C GLY A 224 -12.73 -12.03 1.61
N PRO A 225 -14.08 -12.08 1.64
CA PRO A 225 -14.91 -10.88 1.71
C PRO A 225 -14.58 -9.96 2.89
N ALA A 226 -14.33 -10.52 4.07
CA ALA A 226 -14.00 -9.74 5.26
C ALA A 226 -12.61 -9.06 5.15
N VAL A 227 -11.63 -9.73 4.51
CA VAL A 227 -10.32 -9.12 4.21
C VAL A 227 -10.49 -7.91 3.28
N VAL A 228 -11.30 -8.06 2.24
CA VAL A 228 -11.58 -6.98 1.28
C VAL A 228 -12.32 -5.82 1.95
N ALA A 229 -13.33 -6.11 2.77
CA ALA A 229 -14.10 -5.11 3.51
C ALA A 229 -13.20 -4.33 4.47
N ALA A 230 -12.38 -5.01 5.29
CA ALA A 230 -11.46 -4.38 6.22
C ALA A 230 -10.45 -3.44 5.52
N TYR A 231 -10.01 -3.79 4.31
CA TYR A 231 -9.18 -2.89 3.50
C TYR A 231 -9.97 -1.71 2.91
N HIS A 232 -11.23 -1.88 2.54
CA HIS A 232 -12.06 -0.77 2.07
C HIS A 232 -12.41 0.23 3.19
N ASP A 233 -12.58 -0.25 4.42
CA ASP A 233 -12.76 0.60 5.60
C ASP A 233 -11.56 1.54 5.75
N LEU A 234 -10.33 1.03 5.62
CA LEU A 234 -9.12 1.85 5.58
C LEU A 234 -9.19 2.97 4.54
N TRP A 235 -9.61 2.67 3.32
CA TRP A 235 -9.71 3.69 2.28
C TRP A 235 -10.74 4.78 2.63
N THR A 236 -11.83 4.41 3.29
CA THR A 236 -12.86 5.35 3.77
C THR A 236 -12.32 6.26 4.86
N VAL A 237 -11.49 5.71 5.75
CA VAL A 237 -10.73 6.47 6.73
C VAL A 237 -9.77 7.44 6.04
N GLU A 238 -8.91 6.96 5.13
CA GLU A 238 -8.00 7.82 4.37
C GLU A 238 -8.72 8.96 3.64
N GLN A 239 -9.90 8.71 3.05
CA GLN A 239 -10.67 9.78 2.40
C GLN A 239 -11.13 10.84 3.42
N SER A 240 -11.61 10.42 4.59
CA SER A 240 -12.00 11.32 5.68
C SER A 240 -10.80 12.15 6.17
N PHE A 241 -9.63 11.52 6.31
CA PHE A 241 -8.40 12.21 6.66
C PHE A 241 -7.85 13.08 5.53
N ARG A 242 -8.05 12.72 4.27
CA ARG A 242 -7.64 13.54 3.12
C ARG A 242 -8.43 14.84 3.06
N MET A 243 -9.72 14.82 3.42
CA MET A 243 -10.48 16.05 3.65
C MET A 243 -9.97 16.82 4.86
N SER A 244 -9.56 16.12 5.94
CA SER A 244 -8.99 16.75 7.13
C SER A 244 -7.52 17.17 7.01
N LYS A 245 -6.79 16.85 5.93
CA LYS A 245 -5.41 17.36 5.72
C LYS A 245 -5.40 18.89 5.64
N SER A 246 -6.50 19.48 5.16
CA SER A 246 -6.79 20.91 5.23
C SER A 246 -6.79 21.42 6.68
N ASP A 247 -7.36 20.64 7.60
CA ASP A 247 -7.52 20.94 9.03
C ASP A 247 -6.35 20.45 9.91
N LEU A 248 -5.45 19.61 9.39
CA LEU A 248 -4.30 19.11 10.15
C LEU A 248 -3.29 20.24 10.45
N LYS A 249 -3.34 21.33 9.66
CA LYS A 249 -2.70 22.61 9.98
C LYS A 249 -3.21 23.23 11.30
N ALA A 250 -4.42 22.90 11.75
CA ALA A 250 -5.06 23.54 12.90
C ALA A 250 -4.87 22.81 14.23
N ARG A 251 -4.45 21.53 14.24
CA ARG A 251 -4.37 20.72 15.49
C ARG A 251 -2.97 20.33 15.96
N LEU A 252 -1.92 20.68 15.22
CA LEU A 252 -0.53 20.51 15.67
C LEU A 252 -0.06 21.63 16.64
N LEU A 253 -0.96 22.10 17.50
CA LEU A 253 -0.66 23.08 18.56
C LEU A 253 -0.92 22.53 19.97
N LEU A 254 -1.31 21.27 20.13
CA LEU A 254 -1.62 20.73 21.46
C LEU A 254 -0.51 19.80 21.97
N ARG A 255 0.29 20.42 22.85
CA ARG A 255 0.84 19.88 24.11
C ARG A 255 2.22 19.22 24.05
N TYR A 256 3.26 20.04 24.17
CA TYR A 256 4.43 19.73 24.99
C TYR A 256 4.15 20.16 26.43
N PRO A 257 3.93 19.26 27.42
CA PRO A 257 4.26 19.58 28.79
C PRO A 257 5.76 19.30 28.95
N ALA A 258 6.55 20.36 29.11
CA ALA A 258 7.92 20.27 29.57
C ALA A 258 7.98 19.42 30.85
N TRP A 259 8.64 18.27 30.77
CA TRP A 259 9.03 17.48 31.93
C TRP A 259 10.52 17.70 32.15
N SER A 260 10.87 18.64 33.02
CA SER A 260 12.10 18.55 33.80
C SER A 260 11.74 18.73 35.27
N ARG A 261 11.82 17.63 36.03
CA ARG A 261 11.75 17.65 37.50
C ARG A 261 13.15 17.40 38.05
N ARG A 262 13.67 18.47 38.67
CA ARG A 262 14.51 18.57 39.89
C ARG A 262 15.87 17.86 39.96
N GLY A 263 16.86 18.63 40.37
CA GLY A 263 18.03 18.18 41.14
C GLY A 263 18.58 19.34 41.97
N ARG A 264 18.74 19.12 43.28
CA ARG A 264 19.24 20.07 44.29
C ARG A 264 20.75 20.30 44.14
N GLY A 265 21.18 21.50 44.54
CA GLY A 265 22.53 21.89 44.88
C GLY A 265 22.46 23.23 45.59
#